data_AF-A0A925LUM6-F1
#
_entry.id   AF-A0A925LUM6-F1
#
_cell.length_a   1.000
_cell.length_b   1.000
_cell.length_c   1.000
_cell.angle_alpha   90.00
_cell.angle_beta   90.00
_cell.angle_gamma   90.00
#
_symmetry.space_group_name_H-M   'P 1'
#
loop_
_entity.id
_entity.type
_entity.pdbx_description
1 polymer ?
#
loop_
_entity_poly.entity_id
_entity_poly.type
_entity_poly.pdbx_seq_one_letter_code
_entity_poly.pdbx_strand_id
1 'polypeptide(L)'
;MLRSAGAIAVYFTVLLIMSSKLEPCGATEPAEANWPQFRGADATGVTRSTGLPDQWSATENVEWKSDIPGRGWGSPIVWGDSVFLSTVVNTGTTEPVKKGLYFGGDRKEIPTSIHEWKVLSLDLANGNVRWEKTIRTGTPTGSIHLKNSYASETPVTDGEHVYFCFGNIGLYCFDLNGEALWSHELAPHKTRNGWGTAASPVLHGNALYYVNDNDEHSTLLALDKRTGKKLWEVDRDEKSNWATPFIWTHDSATEIVTAGTGAVRSYDLQGKLLWSLKGMSSITIATPYVADGLLYVSSGYVLDPTKALYA
;
A
#
# COMPACT_ATOMS: atom_id res chain seq x y z
N MET A 1 -77.43 7.92 -60.14
CA MET A 1 -77.94 8.16 -58.78
C MET A 1 -77.24 7.20 -57.83
N LEU A 2 -76.67 7.77 -56.75
CA LEU A 2 -76.38 7.16 -55.45
C LEU A 2 -75.51 5.88 -55.35
N ARG A 3 -74.34 6.11 -54.72
CA ARG A 3 -73.74 5.39 -53.58
C ARG A 3 -72.97 4.08 -53.83
N SER A 4 -71.65 4.26 -53.84
CA SER A 4 -70.55 3.55 -53.11
C SER A 4 -70.97 2.58 -51.99
N ALA A 5 -70.25 1.54 -51.58
CA ALA A 5 -68.83 1.15 -51.65
C ALA A 5 -68.71 -0.33 -51.21
N GLY A 6 -67.55 -0.97 -51.42
CA GLY A 6 -67.13 -2.11 -50.61
C GLY A 6 -66.27 -3.14 -51.35
N ALA A 7 -65.00 -2.83 -51.62
CA ALA A 7 -64.01 -3.83 -52.01
C ALA A 7 -63.18 -4.21 -50.78
N ILE A 8 -63.18 -5.50 -50.45
CA ILE A 8 -62.42 -6.11 -49.36
C ILE A 8 -60.99 -6.32 -49.85
N ALA A 9 -60.01 -5.68 -49.19
CA ALA A 9 -58.59 -5.92 -49.40
C ALA A 9 -58.00 -6.64 -48.18
N VAL A 10 -57.42 -7.81 -48.42
CA VAL A 10 -56.68 -8.60 -47.43
C VAL A 10 -55.27 -8.02 -47.32
N TYR A 11 -54.91 -7.46 -46.17
CA TYR A 11 -53.57 -6.96 -45.89
C TYR A 11 -52.79 -7.99 -45.06
N PHE A 12 -51.67 -8.47 -45.60
CA PHE A 12 -50.67 -9.21 -44.84
C PHE A 12 -49.89 -8.24 -43.94
N THR A 13 -50.01 -8.39 -42.63
CA THR A 13 -49.19 -7.67 -41.66
C THR A 13 -47.78 -8.27 -41.67
N VAL A 14 -46.83 -7.58 -42.30
CA VAL A 14 -45.39 -7.83 -42.06
C VAL A 14 -45.05 -7.20 -40.71
N LEU A 15 -44.81 -8.04 -39.71
CA LEU A 15 -44.31 -7.61 -38.41
C LEU A 15 -42.86 -7.13 -38.59
N LEU A 16 -42.64 -5.82 -38.67
CA LEU A 16 -41.30 -5.24 -38.57
C LEU A 16 -40.86 -5.35 -37.11
N ILE A 17 -40.04 -6.36 -36.80
CA ILE A 17 -39.31 -6.41 -35.53
C ILE A 17 -38.20 -5.35 -35.63
N MET A 18 -38.48 -4.15 -35.10
CA MET A 18 -37.42 -3.18 -34.77
C MET A 18 -36.52 -3.83 -33.73
N SER A 19 -35.40 -4.40 -34.17
CA SER A 19 -34.31 -4.77 -33.27
C SER A 19 -33.71 -3.47 -32.74
N SER A 20 -34.16 -3.05 -31.55
CA SER A 20 -33.44 -2.08 -30.75
C SER A 20 -32.11 -2.72 -30.39
N LYS A 21 -31.03 -2.32 -31.09
CA LYS A 21 -29.68 -2.52 -30.57
C LYS A 21 -29.62 -1.75 -29.26
N LEU A 22 -29.78 -2.45 -28.15
CA LEU A 22 -29.30 -2.00 -26.85
C LEU A 22 -27.78 -1.93 -27.00
N GLU A 23 -27.28 -0.75 -27.35
CA GLU A 23 -25.88 -0.44 -27.12
C GLU A 23 -25.64 -0.53 -25.61
N PRO A 24 -24.64 -1.31 -25.15
CA PRO A 24 -24.30 -1.33 -23.75
C PRO A 24 -23.95 0.09 -23.32
N CYS A 25 -24.79 0.66 -22.46
CA CYS A 25 -24.50 1.90 -21.76
C CYS A 25 -23.25 1.68 -20.91
N GLY A 26 -22.13 2.30 -21.31
CA GLY A 26 -20.90 2.34 -20.55
C GLY A 26 -20.17 1.00 -20.48
N ALA A 27 -19.46 0.64 -21.56
CA ALA A 27 -18.19 -0.04 -21.33
C ALA A 27 -17.32 0.99 -20.60
N THR A 28 -17.22 0.88 -19.27
CA THR A 28 -16.09 1.44 -18.53
C THR A 28 -14.86 1.00 -19.30
N GLU A 29 -14.02 1.95 -19.75
CA GLU A 29 -12.66 1.61 -20.14
C GLU A 29 -12.10 0.63 -19.11
N PRO A 30 -11.37 -0.42 -19.52
CA PRO A 30 -10.73 -1.29 -18.55
C PRO A 30 -9.99 -0.36 -17.59
N ALA A 31 -10.41 -0.34 -16.32
CA ALA A 31 -9.76 0.49 -15.33
C ALA A 31 -8.26 0.27 -15.51
N GLU A 32 -7.56 1.32 -15.94
CA GLU A 32 -6.11 1.31 -16.11
C GLU A 32 -5.56 0.61 -14.87
N ALA A 33 -4.77 -0.45 -15.05
CA ALA A 33 -4.47 -1.40 -13.98
C ALA A 33 -3.58 -0.73 -12.92
N ASN A 34 -4.20 0.06 -12.05
CA ASN A 34 -3.56 0.82 -11.01
C ASN A 34 -2.96 -0.13 -9.97
N TRP A 35 -1.89 0.33 -9.34
CA TRP A 35 -1.21 -0.35 -8.25
C TRP A 35 -1.17 0.60 -7.05
N PRO A 36 -2.29 0.84 -6.36
CA PRO A 36 -2.44 1.98 -5.45
C PRO A 36 -1.71 1.86 -4.11
N GLN A 37 -1.23 0.67 -3.75
CA GLN A 37 -0.72 0.38 -2.40
C GLN A 37 0.31 -0.75 -2.40
N PHE A 38 0.88 -1.03 -1.23
CA PHE A 38 1.75 -2.19 -1.03
C PHE A 38 1.08 -3.47 -1.50
N ARG A 39 1.76 -4.21 -2.39
CA ARG A 39 1.24 -5.44 -3.02
C ARG A 39 -0.01 -5.25 -3.89
N GLY A 40 -0.28 -4.05 -4.37
CA GLY A 40 -1.27 -3.77 -5.41
C GLY A 40 -2.71 -3.65 -4.89
N ALA A 41 -3.66 -3.51 -5.82
CA ALA A 41 -5.06 -3.17 -5.50
C ALA A 41 -5.70 -4.12 -4.47
N ASP A 42 -5.44 -5.43 -4.59
CA ASP A 42 -5.97 -6.46 -3.71
C ASP A 42 -5.00 -6.83 -2.55
N ALA A 43 -3.85 -6.15 -2.42
CA ALA A 43 -2.74 -6.45 -1.50
C ALA A 43 -2.16 -7.88 -1.61
N THR A 44 -2.44 -8.59 -2.71
CA THR A 44 -1.98 -9.97 -2.96
C THR A 44 -0.61 -10.04 -3.63
N GLY A 45 -0.14 -8.96 -4.24
CA GLY A 45 1.09 -8.92 -5.03
C GLY A 45 0.93 -9.52 -6.42
N VAL A 46 -0.31 -9.69 -6.88
CA VAL A 46 -0.66 -10.33 -8.15
C VAL A 46 -1.36 -9.30 -9.04
N THR A 47 -0.91 -9.20 -10.29
CA THR A 47 -1.62 -8.44 -11.33
C THR A 47 -2.51 -9.35 -12.16
N ARG A 48 -3.60 -8.80 -12.70
CA ARG A 48 -4.46 -9.48 -13.69
C ARG A 48 -4.03 -9.17 -15.13
N SER A 49 -2.99 -8.36 -15.32
CA SER A 49 -2.43 -8.06 -16.64
C SER A 49 -1.95 -9.33 -17.33
N THR A 50 -2.19 -9.42 -18.63
CA THR A 50 -1.77 -10.55 -19.47
C THR A 50 -0.71 -10.07 -20.47
N GLY A 51 0.00 -11.00 -21.11
CA GLY A 51 1.03 -10.66 -22.10
C GLY A 51 2.28 -9.97 -21.51
N LEU A 52 2.51 -10.13 -20.21
CA LEU A 52 3.72 -9.63 -19.55
C LEU A 52 4.94 -10.43 -20.04
N PRO A 53 6.08 -9.77 -20.29
CA PRO A 53 7.30 -10.47 -20.66
C PRO A 53 7.78 -11.37 -19.50
N ASP A 54 8.26 -12.56 -19.85
CA ASP A 54 8.73 -13.59 -18.93
C ASP A 54 10.27 -13.66 -18.82
N GLN A 55 10.97 -12.84 -19.62
CA GLN A 55 12.41 -12.62 -19.55
C GLN A 55 12.68 -11.16 -19.18
N TRP A 56 13.67 -10.92 -18.33
CA TRP A 56 14.03 -9.58 -17.89
C TRP A 56 15.53 -9.50 -17.61
N SER A 57 16.12 -8.33 -17.87
CA SER A 57 17.47 -8.00 -17.39
C SER A 57 17.54 -6.53 -16.99
N ALA A 58 18.74 -6.02 -16.70
CA ALA A 58 18.93 -4.60 -16.43
C ALA A 58 18.70 -3.72 -17.69
N THR A 59 18.57 -4.32 -18.88
CA THR A 59 18.43 -3.62 -20.16
C THR A 59 17.40 -4.25 -21.10
N GLU A 60 16.95 -5.48 -20.83
CA GLU A 60 15.98 -6.21 -21.65
C GLU A 60 14.58 -6.09 -21.05
N ASN A 61 13.59 -5.82 -21.91
CA ASN A 61 12.21 -5.54 -21.53
C ASN A 61 12.05 -4.34 -20.57
N VAL A 62 13.05 -3.45 -20.53
CA VAL A 62 13.03 -2.21 -19.73
C VAL A 62 12.61 -1.03 -20.63
N GLU A 63 11.41 -0.48 -20.40
CA GLU A 63 10.91 0.70 -21.11
C GLU A 63 11.70 1.97 -20.76
N TRP A 64 11.97 2.18 -19.47
CA TRP A 64 12.77 3.30 -18.99
C TRP A 64 13.43 2.97 -17.65
N LYS A 65 14.43 3.77 -17.31
CA LYS A 65 15.13 3.74 -16.03
C LYS A 65 15.42 5.16 -15.58
N SER A 66 15.07 5.46 -14.34
CA SER A 66 15.33 6.76 -13.71
C SER A 66 16.21 6.58 -12.48
N ASP A 67 17.26 7.39 -12.38
CA ASP A 67 18.09 7.45 -11.19
C ASP A 67 17.39 8.32 -10.13
N ILE A 68 17.01 7.70 -9.01
CA ILE A 68 16.38 8.38 -7.87
C ILE A 68 17.44 8.61 -6.79
N PRO A 69 17.62 9.86 -6.30
CA PRO A 69 18.61 10.14 -5.27
C PRO A 69 18.22 9.49 -3.94
N GLY A 70 19.25 9.14 -3.16
CA GLY A 70 19.06 8.57 -1.83
C GLY A 70 18.67 7.10 -1.86
N ARG A 71 17.87 6.68 -0.88
CA ARG A 71 17.37 5.31 -0.78
C ARG A 71 15.96 5.25 -0.22
N GLY A 72 15.16 4.36 -0.79
CA GLY A 72 13.87 3.91 -0.26
C GLY A 72 13.68 2.43 -0.56
N TRP A 73 13.24 1.67 0.43
CA TRP A 73 12.88 0.26 0.30
C TRP A 73 11.36 0.06 0.20
N GLY A 74 10.59 1.14 0.33
CA GLY A 74 9.18 1.16 -0.04
C GLY A 74 9.02 0.85 -1.54
N SER A 75 7.90 0.22 -1.89
CA SER A 75 7.57 -0.05 -3.29
C SER A 75 7.02 1.21 -3.96
N PRO A 76 7.29 1.46 -5.25
CA PRO A 76 6.52 2.45 -5.99
C PRO A 76 5.06 1.99 -6.11
N ILE A 77 4.14 2.95 -6.11
CA ILE A 77 2.73 2.74 -6.44
C ILE A 77 2.41 3.45 -7.76
N VAL A 78 1.41 2.97 -8.48
CA VAL A 78 0.99 3.51 -9.78
C VAL A 78 -0.48 3.89 -9.74
N TRP A 79 -0.80 5.09 -10.19
CA TRP A 79 -2.18 5.53 -10.40
C TRP A 79 -2.29 6.40 -11.64
N GLY A 80 -3.06 5.93 -12.62
CA GLY A 80 -3.10 6.51 -13.95
C GLY A 80 -1.70 6.57 -14.56
N ASP A 81 -1.30 7.77 -14.97
CA ASP A 81 -0.02 8.09 -15.58
C ASP A 81 1.08 8.46 -14.56
N SER A 82 0.83 8.28 -13.26
CA SER A 82 1.72 8.70 -12.18
C SER A 82 2.31 7.52 -11.41
N VAL A 83 3.61 7.59 -11.13
CA VAL A 83 4.34 6.67 -10.23
C VAL A 83 4.72 7.43 -8.97
N PHE A 84 4.28 6.99 -7.79
CA PHE A 84 4.62 7.64 -6.52
C PHE A 84 5.58 6.80 -5.69
N LEU A 85 6.60 7.42 -5.11
CA LEU A 85 7.55 6.77 -4.20
C LEU A 85 8.17 7.73 -3.17
N SER A 86 8.73 7.15 -2.12
CA SER A 86 9.48 7.84 -1.08
C SER A 86 10.97 7.50 -1.14
N THR A 87 11.83 8.45 -0.76
CA THR A 87 13.28 8.23 -0.65
C THR A 87 13.87 9.11 0.45
N VAL A 88 15.02 8.69 1.00
CA VAL A 88 15.82 9.52 1.90
C VAL A 88 17.22 9.70 1.35
N VAL A 89 17.62 10.95 1.19
CA VAL A 89 18.97 11.33 0.75
C VAL A 89 19.83 11.58 1.98
N ASN A 90 20.84 10.75 2.19
CA ASN A 90 21.91 11.03 3.15
C ASN A 90 22.94 11.95 2.49
N THR A 91 23.18 13.14 3.04
CA THR A 91 24.16 14.10 2.51
C THR A 91 25.60 13.80 2.89
N GLY A 92 25.80 12.85 3.82
CA GLY A 92 27.11 12.33 4.18
C GLY A 92 27.49 11.07 3.40
N THR A 93 28.48 10.34 3.92
CA THR A 93 28.92 9.07 3.33
C THR A 93 27.85 8.00 3.51
N THR A 94 27.54 7.30 2.42
CA THR A 94 26.58 6.19 2.41
C THR A 94 27.29 4.90 2.02
N GLU A 95 27.22 3.89 2.89
CA GLU A 95 27.78 2.56 2.60
C GLU A 95 27.04 1.86 1.45
N PRO A 96 27.70 1.14 0.53
CA PRO A 96 27.01 0.43 -0.55
C PRO A 96 25.97 -0.60 -0.06
N VAL A 97 24.95 -0.87 -0.89
CA VAL A 97 23.93 -1.87 -0.57
C VAL A 97 24.53 -3.28 -0.63
N LYS A 98 24.33 -4.06 0.43
CA LYS A 98 24.75 -5.47 0.50
C LYS A 98 23.61 -6.39 0.04
N LYS A 99 23.83 -7.09 -1.08
CA LYS A 99 22.88 -8.07 -1.64
C LYS A 99 23.09 -9.47 -1.03
N GLY A 100 22.05 -10.32 -1.08
CA GLY A 100 22.11 -11.73 -0.71
C GLY A 100 21.61 -12.06 0.71
N LEU A 101 21.72 -13.34 1.08
CA LEU A 101 21.37 -13.82 2.42
C LEU A 101 22.58 -13.68 3.35
N TYR A 102 22.41 -12.94 4.44
CA TYR A 102 23.42 -12.80 5.48
C TYR A 102 22.77 -12.65 6.85
N PHE A 103 23.51 -13.11 7.87
CA PHE A 103 23.24 -12.89 9.28
C PHE A 103 24.02 -11.66 9.78
N GLY A 104 23.44 -10.96 10.75
CA GLY A 104 23.91 -9.65 11.20
C GLY A 104 23.52 -8.50 10.27
N GLY A 105 24.07 -7.32 10.54
CA GLY A 105 23.73 -6.08 9.85
C GLY A 105 23.07 -5.02 10.71
N ASP A 106 23.09 -5.24 12.02
CA ASP A 106 22.70 -4.27 13.03
C ASP A 106 23.63 -3.06 12.95
N ARG A 107 23.03 -1.87 12.89
CA ARG A 107 23.75 -0.60 13.03
C ARG A 107 23.53 -0.11 14.45
N LYS A 108 24.60 -0.11 15.25
CA LYS A 108 24.54 0.33 16.65
C LYS A 108 24.48 1.85 16.78
N GLU A 109 25.18 2.54 15.88
CA GLU A 109 25.26 4.00 15.88
C GLU A 109 24.14 4.61 15.04
N ILE A 110 23.57 5.69 15.56
CA ILE A 110 22.64 6.53 14.82
C ILE A 110 23.48 7.42 13.88
N PRO A 111 23.14 7.51 12.58
CA PRO A 111 23.84 8.41 11.67
C PRO A 111 23.81 9.86 12.16
N THR A 112 24.97 10.51 12.13
CA THR A 112 25.12 11.95 12.48
C THR A 112 25.02 12.86 11.26
N SER A 113 25.01 12.29 10.05
CA SER A 113 24.86 13.03 8.81
C SER A 113 23.42 13.51 8.60
N ILE A 114 23.30 14.64 7.90
CA ILE A 114 21.98 15.18 7.54
C ILE A 114 21.32 14.26 6.51
N HIS A 115 20.04 14.01 6.73
CA HIS A 115 19.16 13.27 5.85
C HIS A 115 18.03 14.20 5.37
N GLU A 116 17.64 14.03 4.11
CA GLU A 116 16.49 14.70 3.50
C GLU A 116 15.45 13.64 3.14
N TRP A 117 14.28 13.70 3.77
CA TRP A 117 13.14 12.86 3.46
C TRP A 117 12.37 13.47 2.32
N LYS A 118 12.21 12.72 1.23
CA LYS A 118 11.64 13.19 -0.01
C LYS A 118 10.52 12.28 -0.48
N VAL A 119 9.51 12.91 -1.06
CA VAL A 119 8.39 12.26 -1.75
C VAL A 119 8.37 12.72 -3.20
N LEU A 120 8.08 11.81 -4.13
CA LEU A 120 8.19 12.05 -5.55
C LEU A 120 6.98 11.48 -6.30
N SER A 121 6.67 12.13 -7.42
CA SER A 121 5.88 11.57 -8.50
C SER A 121 6.69 11.58 -9.78
N LEU A 122 6.66 10.47 -10.52
CA LEU A 122 7.23 10.32 -11.85
C LEU A 122 6.12 10.11 -12.88
N ASP A 123 6.40 10.48 -14.12
CA ASP A 123 5.57 10.14 -15.26
C ASP A 123 5.75 8.66 -15.64
N LEU A 124 4.66 7.90 -15.71
CA LEU A 124 4.70 6.46 -15.99
C LEU A 124 5.25 6.15 -17.39
N ALA A 125 5.06 7.03 -18.37
CA ALA A 125 5.43 6.77 -19.76
C ALA A 125 6.94 6.92 -20.00
N ASN A 126 7.62 7.76 -19.22
CA ASN A 126 9.04 8.06 -19.46
C ASN A 126 9.92 8.12 -18.22
N GLY A 127 9.35 7.97 -17.02
CA GLY A 127 10.09 7.98 -15.76
C GLY A 127 10.58 9.35 -15.31
N ASN A 128 10.23 10.44 -16.00
CA ASN A 128 10.66 11.79 -15.62
C ASN A 128 9.96 12.24 -14.33
N VAL A 129 10.67 12.96 -13.48
CA VAL A 129 10.09 13.55 -12.27
C VAL A 129 9.04 14.58 -12.65
N ARG A 130 7.80 14.37 -12.21
CA ARG A 130 6.71 15.34 -12.30
C ARG A 130 6.80 16.36 -11.19
N TRP A 131 7.02 15.87 -9.97
CA TRP A 131 7.29 16.70 -8.81
C TRP A 131 8.11 15.94 -7.77
N GLU A 132 8.86 16.71 -6.98
CA GLU A 132 9.63 16.24 -5.84
C GLU A 132 9.44 17.24 -4.70
N LYS A 133 9.24 16.74 -3.47
CA LYS A 133 9.14 17.56 -2.26
C LYS A 133 10.05 17.00 -1.17
N THR A 134 10.87 17.85 -0.58
CA THR A 134 11.56 17.56 0.68
C THR A 134 10.61 17.86 1.83
N ILE A 135 10.16 16.84 2.56
CA ILE A 135 9.21 16.97 3.66
C ILE A 135 9.89 17.21 5.02
N ARG A 136 11.16 16.81 5.15
CA ARG A 136 11.95 16.97 6.36
C ARG A 136 13.44 16.95 6.03
N THR A 137 14.21 17.77 6.74
CA THR A 137 15.68 17.73 6.74
C THR A 137 16.15 17.65 8.18
N GLY A 138 17.09 16.75 8.48
CA GLY A 138 17.65 16.62 9.81
C GLY A 138 18.44 15.33 10.00
N THR A 139 18.89 15.08 11.22
CA THR A 139 19.54 13.80 11.58
C THR A 139 18.49 12.77 11.99
N PRO A 140 18.63 11.50 11.57
CA PRO A 140 17.80 10.42 12.10
C PRO A 140 17.85 10.34 13.62
N THR A 141 16.74 9.92 14.24
CA THR A 141 16.60 9.79 15.70
C THR A 141 16.79 8.36 16.20
N GLY A 142 16.90 7.40 15.30
CA GLY A 142 17.15 5.99 15.60
C GLY A 142 18.01 5.35 14.52
N SER A 143 18.64 4.23 14.83
CA SER A 143 19.35 3.44 13.84
C SER A 143 18.39 2.55 13.06
N ILE A 144 18.90 1.94 11.98
CA ILE A 144 18.16 1.03 11.13
C ILE A 144 19.04 -0.17 10.76
N HIS A 145 18.43 -1.34 10.58
CA HIS A 145 19.15 -2.51 10.06
C HIS A 145 19.61 -2.26 8.62
N LEU A 146 20.65 -2.94 8.16
CA LEU A 146 21.14 -2.76 6.79
C LEU A 146 20.16 -3.22 5.69
N LYS A 147 19.14 -4.01 6.09
CA LYS A 147 18.02 -4.43 5.24
C LYS A 147 16.85 -3.43 5.24
N ASN A 148 17.02 -2.29 5.90
CA ASN A 148 16.01 -1.26 6.06
C ASN A 148 16.53 0.09 5.53
N SER A 149 15.61 1.01 5.25
CA SER A 149 15.85 2.44 5.06
C SER A 149 15.03 3.27 6.02
N TYR A 150 15.33 4.57 6.04
CA TYR A 150 14.43 5.59 6.56
C TYR A 150 13.24 5.93 5.63
N ALA A 151 12.97 5.13 4.58
CA ALA A 151 11.84 5.24 3.64
C ALA A 151 11.39 3.84 3.18
N SER A 152 11.02 2.99 4.13
CA SER A 152 10.67 1.59 3.85
C SER A 152 9.19 1.36 3.73
N GLU A 153 8.39 2.29 4.22
CA GLU A 153 6.95 2.27 4.08
C GLU A 153 6.56 2.61 2.64
N THR A 154 5.68 1.80 2.06
CA THR A 154 5.12 2.02 0.73
C THR A 154 3.98 3.05 0.83
N PRO A 155 3.93 4.07 -0.02
CA PRO A 155 2.79 4.99 -0.05
C PRO A 155 1.48 4.29 -0.41
N VAL A 156 0.36 4.96 -0.18
CA VAL A 156 -0.98 4.53 -0.62
C VAL A 156 -1.73 5.69 -1.26
N THR A 157 -2.59 5.42 -2.24
CA THR A 157 -3.45 6.44 -2.87
C THR A 157 -4.90 5.97 -2.95
N ASP A 158 -5.84 6.91 -2.87
CA ASP A 158 -7.25 6.70 -3.20
C ASP A 158 -7.62 7.23 -4.60
N GLY A 159 -6.64 7.71 -5.36
CA GLY A 159 -6.81 8.30 -6.68
C GLY A 159 -7.18 9.78 -6.70
N GLU A 160 -7.37 10.40 -5.55
CA GLU A 160 -7.51 11.86 -5.39
C GLU A 160 -6.31 12.42 -4.60
N HIS A 161 -5.85 11.65 -3.63
CA HIS A 161 -4.76 11.97 -2.74
C HIS A 161 -3.73 10.84 -2.70
N VAL A 162 -2.49 11.19 -2.38
CA VAL A 162 -1.42 10.25 -2.10
C VAL A 162 -0.89 10.45 -0.69
N TYR A 163 -0.72 9.35 0.02
CA TYR A 163 -0.34 9.29 1.42
C TYR A 163 1.03 8.63 1.55
N PHE A 164 2.01 9.39 2.02
CA PHE A 164 3.35 8.91 2.31
C PHE A 164 3.51 8.68 3.80
N CYS A 165 4.22 7.62 4.16
CA CYS A 165 4.60 7.33 5.53
C CYS A 165 6.12 7.25 5.62
N PHE A 166 6.67 7.83 6.68
CA PHE A 166 8.02 7.57 7.13
C PHE A 166 7.90 7.19 8.59
N GLY A 167 8.08 5.92 8.92
CA GLY A 167 7.86 5.45 10.28
C GLY A 167 8.82 6.14 11.25
N ASN A 168 8.33 6.35 12.49
CA ASN A 168 8.98 7.19 13.50
C ASN A 168 9.17 8.68 13.11
N ILE A 169 8.52 9.15 12.05
CA ILE A 169 8.57 10.56 11.62
C ILE A 169 7.16 11.11 11.39
N GLY A 170 6.37 10.51 10.50
CA GLY A 170 5.06 11.05 10.18
C GLY A 170 4.35 10.42 8.99
N LEU A 171 3.09 10.81 8.86
CA LEU A 171 2.21 10.58 7.71
C LEU A 171 1.96 11.91 7.01
N TYR A 172 1.98 11.91 5.68
CA TYR A 172 1.91 13.10 4.86
C TYR A 172 0.95 12.88 3.70
N CYS A 173 0.02 13.80 3.49
CA CYS A 173 -0.96 13.75 2.42
C CYS A 173 -0.71 14.87 1.41
N PHE A 174 -0.73 14.49 0.14
CA PHE A 174 -0.65 15.39 -1.00
C PHE A 174 -1.80 15.12 -1.97
N ASP A 175 -2.17 16.11 -2.77
CA ASP A 175 -2.92 15.84 -3.99
C ASP A 175 -2.00 15.15 -5.03
N LEU A 176 -2.56 14.72 -6.17
CA LEU A 176 -1.77 14.07 -7.22
C LEU A 176 -0.76 15.01 -7.91
N ASN A 177 -0.93 16.33 -7.79
CA ASN A 177 -0.03 17.35 -8.35
C ASN A 177 1.11 17.72 -7.39
N GLY A 178 1.14 17.14 -6.19
CA GLY A 178 2.17 17.38 -5.18
C GLY A 178 1.93 18.61 -4.31
N GLU A 179 0.70 19.13 -4.24
CA GLU A 179 0.30 20.11 -3.23
C GLU A 179 0.11 19.42 -1.88
N ALA A 180 0.79 19.91 -0.84
CA ALA A 180 0.67 19.35 0.50
C ALA A 180 -0.66 19.75 1.13
N LEU A 181 -1.41 18.77 1.63
CA LEU A 181 -2.75 18.98 2.20
C LEU A 181 -2.74 18.91 3.73
N TRP A 182 -2.09 17.90 4.29
CA TRP A 182 -1.91 17.76 5.73
C TRP A 182 -0.72 16.88 6.07
N SER A 183 -0.25 17.01 7.31
CA SER A 183 0.72 16.10 7.92
C SER A 183 0.26 15.69 9.33
N HIS A 184 0.69 14.50 9.75
CA HIS A 184 0.50 13.96 11.08
C HIS A 184 1.85 13.46 11.61
N GLU A 185 2.33 14.06 12.68
CA GLU A 185 3.61 13.66 13.28
C GLU A 185 3.48 12.32 14.01
N LEU A 186 4.47 11.44 13.82
CA LEU A 186 4.57 10.19 14.55
C LEU A 186 5.78 10.27 15.49
N ALA A 187 5.55 10.02 16.77
CA ALA A 187 6.63 9.98 17.74
C ALA A 187 7.60 8.82 17.41
N PRO A 188 8.92 9.04 17.54
CA PRO A 188 9.89 7.97 17.33
C PRO A 188 9.90 7.00 18.51
N HIS A 189 9.84 5.71 18.21
CA HIS A 189 9.95 4.64 19.21
C HIS A 189 11.09 3.68 18.90
N LYS A 190 11.68 3.09 19.94
CA LYS A 190 12.71 2.07 19.77
C LYS A 190 12.11 0.81 19.15
N THR A 191 12.84 0.27 18.19
CA THR A 191 12.54 -1.01 17.56
C THR A 191 13.57 -2.04 17.97
N ARG A 192 13.23 -3.32 17.81
CA ARG A 192 14.09 -4.46 18.12
C ARG A 192 15.45 -4.23 17.49
N ASN A 193 16.49 -4.20 18.33
CA ASN A 193 17.89 -3.98 17.94
C ASN A 193 18.13 -2.72 17.08
N GLY A 194 17.23 -1.72 17.10
CA GLY A 194 17.32 -0.55 16.23
C GLY A 194 17.16 -0.91 14.75
N TRP A 195 16.26 -1.85 14.43
CA TRP A 195 16.08 -2.29 13.04
C TRP A 195 15.28 -1.32 12.18
N GLY A 196 14.55 -0.38 12.78
CA GLY A 196 13.69 0.58 12.10
C GLY A 196 12.26 0.07 11.87
N THR A 197 11.44 0.89 11.24
CA THR A 197 10.03 0.62 10.88
C THR A 197 9.92 0.14 9.42
N ALA A 198 8.75 -0.40 9.02
CA ALA A 198 8.49 -0.77 7.63
C ALA A 198 7.02 -1.05 7.28
N ALA A 199 6.12 -1.17 8.27
CA ALA A 199 4.70 -1.40 7.99
C ALA A 199 4.13 -0.23 7.18
N SER A 200 3.34 -0.49 6.14
CA SER A 200 2.80 0.56 5.27
C SER A 200 1.40 0.99 5.73
N PRO A 201 0.96 2.23 5.45
CA PRO A 201 -0.42 2.63 5.67
C PRO A 201 -1.38 1.94 4.68
N VAL A 202 -2.64 1.79 5.08
CA VAL A 202 -3.74 1.30 4.22
C VAL A 202 -4.96 2.20 4.32
N LEU A 203 -5.80 2.22 3.29
CA LEU A 203 -7.01 3.02 3.24
C LEU A 203 -8.25 2.13 3.26
N HIS A 204 -9.30 2.58 3.95
CA HIS A 204 -10.65 2.06 3.74
C HIS A 204 -11.69 3.13 4.10
N GLY A 205 -12.65 3.36 3.20
CA GLY A 205 -13.65 4.42 3.34
C GLY A 205 -13.02 5.81 3.52
N ASN A 206 -13.32 6.46 4.65
CA ASN A 206 -12.79 7.79 4.99
C ASN A 206 -11.54 7.75 5.89
N ALA A 207 -10.98 6.56 6.15
CA ALA A 207 -9.91 6.38 7.12
C ALA A 207 -8.61 5.90 6.45
N LEU A 208 -7.50 6.38 7.01
CA LEU A 208 -6.17 5.82 6.85
C LEU A 208 -5.81 5.07 8.12
N TYR A 209 -5.34 3.83 7.98
CA TYR A 209 -4.90 2.98 9.08
C TYR A 209 -3.40 2.73 9.00
N TYR A 210 -2.73 2.78 10.15
CA TYR A 210 -1.31 2.53 10.25
C TYR A 210 -1.00 1.75 11.53
N VAL A 211 -0.15 0.72 11.41
CA VAL A 211 0.35 -0.06 12.55
C VAL A 211 1.79 0.35 12.80
N ASN A 212 2.10 0.69 14.05
CA ASN A 212 3.47 0.92 14.51
C ASN A 212 3.79 -0.02 15.67
N ASP A 213 4.11 -1.27 15.36
CA ASP A 213 4.53 -2.23 16.37
C ASP A 213 6.02 -2.05 16.67
N ASN A 214 6.36 -1.75 17.92
CA ASN A 214 7.70 -1.39 18.38
C ASN A 214 7.94 -1.88 19.83
N ASP A 215 9.10 -1.60 20.41
CA ASP A 215 9.46 -2.17 21.72
C ASP A 215 8.96 -1.33 22.91
N GLU A 216 8.45 -0.13 22.67
CA GLU A 216 8.03 0.83 23.70
C GLU A 216 6.51 0.99 23.77
N HIS A 217 5.85 1.38 22.68
CA HIS A 217 4.41 1.65 22.62
C HIS A 217 3.82 1.27 21.25
N SER A 218 3.37 0.03 21.12
CA SER A 218 2.80 -0.49 19.86
C SER A 218 1.36 -0.03 19.67
N THR A 219 1.01 0.47 18.48
CA THR A 219 -0.33 1.02 18.21
C THR A 219 -0.91 0.64 16.85
N LEU A 220 -2.25 0.57 16.78
CA LEU A 220 -3.02 0.69 15.54
C LEU A 220 -3.70 2.07 15.56
N LEU A 221 -3.32 2.92 14.62
CA LEU A 221 -3.79 4.29 14.47
C LEU A 221 -4.81 4.38 13.33
N ALA A 222 -5.88 5.14 13.53
CA ALA A 222 -6.79 5.56 12.48
C ALA A 222 -6.85 7.08 12.37
N LEU A 223 -6.63 7.59 11.16
CA LEU A 223 -6.75 9.01 10.83
C LEU A 223 -7.88 9.22 9.83
N ASP A 224 -8.56 10.36 9.92
CA ASP A 224 -9.41 10.85 8.86
C ASP A 224 -8.53 11.18 7.65
N LYS A 225 -8.74 10.48 6.53
CA LYS A 225 -7.84 10.56 5.38
C LYS A 225 -7.84 11.94 4.71
N ARG A 226 -8.86 12.76 4.93
CA ARG A 226 -8.96 14.10 4.33
C ARG A 226 -8.29 15.17 5.16
N THR A 227 -8.25 14.99 6.48
CA THR A 227 -7.80 16.03 7.42
C THR A 227 -6.56 15.65 8.23
N GLY A 228 -6.15 14.38 8.25
CA GLY A 228 -5.06 13.88 9.07
C GLY A 228 -5.36 13.84 10.57
N LYS A 229 -6.61 14.14 10.97
CA LYS A 229 -7.02 14.14 12.38
C LYS A 229 -7.18 12.72 12.89
N LYS A 230 -6.68 12.46 14.09
CA LYS A 230 -6.86 11.17 14.77
C LYS A 230 -8.34 10.90 15.01
N LEU A 231 -8.83 9.80 14.45
CA LEU A 231 -10.17 9.27 14.72
C LEU A 231 -10.16 8.45 16.01
N TRP A 232 -9.21 7.53 16.09
CA TRP A 232 -8.98 6.67 17.25
C TRP A 232 -7.58 6.06 17.18
N GLU A 233 -7.15 5.49 18.29
CA GLU A 233 -5.90 4.76 18.42
C GLU A 233 -6.09 3.64 19.44
N VAL A 234 -5.52 2.48 19.15
CA VAL A 234 -5.60 1.30 19.99
C VAL A 234 -4.18 0.86 20.36
N ASP A 235 -3.93 0.77 21.66
CA ASP A 235 -2.71 0.17 22.18
C ASP A 235 -2.70 -1.33 21.89
N ARG A 236 -1.55 -1.83 21.46
CA ARG A 236 -1.33 -3.23 21.13
C ARG A 236 -0.30 -3.82 22.08
N ASP A 237 -0.63 -4.93 22.71
CA ASP A 237 0.35 -5.74 23.45
C ASP A 237 1.22 -6.51 22.45
N GLU A 238 2.12 -5.80 21.80
CA GLU A 238 2.94 -6.30 20.72
C GLU A 238 4.35 -5.70 20.79
N LYS A 239 5.34 -6.44 20.28
CA LYS A 239 6.72 -5.95 20.12
C LYS A 239 7.02 -5.71 18.66
N SER A 240 8.21 -5.20 18.38
CA SER A 240 8.62 -4.80 17.02
C SER A 240 8.20 -5.81 15.94
N ASN A 241 7.45 -5.29 14.98
CA ASN A 241 6.88 -6.04 13.86
C ASN A 241 6.79 -5.11 12.64
N TRP A 242 6.77 -5.69 11.45
CA TRP A 242 6.86 -4.98 10.18
C TRP A 242 5.72 -5.32 9.21
N ALA A 243 4.73 -6.11 9.64
CA ALA A 243 3.60 -6.47 8.80
C ALA A 243 2.65 -5.28 8.62
N THR A 244 2.42 -4.90 7.36
CA THR A 244 1.35 -3.95 6.97
C THR A 244 -0.02 -4.49 7.42
N PRO A 245 -0.90 -3.66 8.03
CA PRO A 245 -2.28 -4.04 8.33
C PRO A 245 -3.04 -4.38 7.03
N PHE A 246 -3.97 -5.31 7.11
CA PHE A 246 -4.75 -5.76 5.97
C PHE A 246 -6.24 -5.49 6.18
N ILE A 247 -6.89 -4.88 5.19
CA ILE A 247 -8.33 -4.66 5.19
C ILE A 247 -8.99 -5.91 4.63
N TRP A 248 -9.62 -6.69 5.50
CA TRP A 248 -10.33 -7.91 5.12
C TRP A 248 -11.82 -7.62 4.97
N THR A 249 -12.32 -7.63 3.74
CA THR A 249 -13.76 -7.57 3.47
C THR A 249 -14.27 -8.95 3.11
N HIS A 250 -15.35 -9.38 3.78
CA HIS A 250 -16.06 -10.63 3.55
C HIS A 250 -17.57 -10.40 3.70
N ASP A 251 -18.38 -11.43 3.45
CA ASP A 251 -19.84 -11.30 3.31
C ASP A 251 -20.57 -10.65 4.49
N SER A 252 -20.00 -10.72 5.69
CA SER A 252 -20.63 -10.23 6.92
C SER A 252 -20.02 -8.95 7.48
N ALA A 253 -18.78 -8.59 7.12
CA ALA A 253 -18.09 -7.43 7.69
C ALA A 253 -16.84 -7.02 6.90
N THR A 254 -16.34 -5.84 7.25
CA THR A 254 -14.97 -5.42 6.95
C THR A 254 -14.20 -5.27 8.25
N GLU A 255 -13.02 -5.87 8.29
CA GLU A 255 -12.14 -5.92 9.46
C GLU A 255 -10.72 -5.45 9.13
N ILE A 256 -9.99 -5.01 10.15
CA ILE A 256 -8.57 -4.64 10.06
C ILE A 256 -7.76 -5.76 10.72
N VAL A 257 -7.11 -6.58 9.90
CA VAL A 257 -6.26 -7.68 10.34
C VAL A 257 -4.82 -7.22 10.48
N THR A 258 -4.22 -7.52 11.61
CA THR A 258 -2.85 -7.13 11.94
C THR A 258 -2.08 -8.35 12.40
N ALA A 259 -0.92 -8.61 11.80
CA ALA A 259 -0.10 -9.77 12.13
C ALA A 259 1.01 -9.39 13.11
N GLY A 260 0.90 -9.85 14.36
CA GLY A 260 1.83 -9.57 15.45
C GLY A 260 2.74 -10.76 15.80
N THR A 261 3.83 -10.51 16.53
CA THR A 261 4.65 -11.58 17.14
C THR A 261 3.88 -12.28 18.26
N GLY A 262 3.21 -11.50 19.12
CA GLY A 262 2.39 -12.01 20.21
C GLY A 262 1.08 -12.62 19.72
N ALA A 263 0.40 -11.93 18.80
CA ALA A 263 -0.82 -12.42 18.17
C ALA A 263 -1.15 -11.73 16.85
N VAL A 264 -1.80 -12.47 15.95
CA VAL A 264 -2.65 -11.90 14.92
C VAL A 264 -3.92 -11.38 15.60
N ARG A 265 -4.34 -10.17 15.25
CA ARG A 265 -5.54 -9.52 15.82
C ARG A 265 -6.37 -8.92 14.71
N SER A 266 -7.68 -9.04 14.85
CA SER A 266 -8.64 -8.36 13.99
C SER A 266 -9.46 -7.35 14.77
N TYR A 267 -9.70 -6.20 14.14
CA TYR A 267 -10.46 -5.11 14.70
C TYR A 267 -11.58 -4.72 13.74
N ASP A 268 -12.70 -4.19 14.27
CA ASP A 268 -13.63 -3.45 13.41
C ASP A 268 -13.02 -2.10 12.98
N LEU A 269 -13.72 -1.40 12.09
CA LEU A 269 -13.28 -0.10 11.58
C LEU A 269 -13.26 1.02 12.63
N GLN A 270 -13.77 0.76 13.85
CA GLN A 270 -13.79 1.66 15.00
C GLN A 270 -12.71 1.28 16.04
N GLY A 271 -11.87 0.28 15.76
CA GLY A 271 -10.77 -0.13 16.63
C GLY A 271 -11.17 -1.11 17.73
N LYS A 272 -12.38 -1.66 17.71
CA LYS A 272 -12.77 -2.69 18.67
C LYS A 272 -12.16 -4.03 18.27
N LEU A 273 -11.44 -4.67 19.19
CA LEU A 273 -10.93 -6.03 18.98
C LEU A 273 -12.08 -7.02 18.77
N LEU A 274 -12.03 -7.77 17.68
CA LEU A 274 -13.02 -8.80 17.30
C LEU A 274 -12.54 -10.19 17.69
N TRP A 275 -11.33 -10.53 17.29
CA TRP A 275 -10.71 -11.83 17.57
C TRP A 275 -9.18 -11.74 17.60
N SER A 276 -8.55 -12.78 18.16
CA SER A 276 -7.09 -12.91 18.16
C SER A 276 -6.66 -14.37 17.99
N LEU A 277 -5.53 -14.56 17.32
CA LEU A 277 -4.91 -15.86 17.04
C LEU A 277 -3.42 -15.82 17.41
N LYS A 278 -2.98 -16.77 18.22
CA LYS A 278 -1.59 -16.88 18.71
C LYS A 278 -0.81 -17.96 17.95
N GLY A 279 0.49 -18.04 18.20
CA GLY A 279 1.37 -19.10 17.65
C GLY A 279 2.13 -18.68 16.40
N MET A 280 2.33 -17.38 16.20
CA MET A 280 3.21 -16.84 15.17
C MET A 280 4.68 -16.98 15.57
N SER A 281 5.60 -16.86 14.61
CA SER A 281 7.04 -16.81 14.91
C SER A 281 7.43 -15.48 15.56
N SER A 282 8.58 -15.49 16.24
CA SER A 282 9.22 -14.39 16.95
C SER A 282 9.47 -13.14 16.11
N ILE A 283 9.45 -13.29 14.78
CA ILE A 283 9.39 -12.21 13.81
C ILE A 283 8.25 -12.54 12.84
N THR A 284 7.29 -11.62 12.75
CA THR A 284 6.21 -11.66 11.77
C THR A 284 6.38 -10.46 10.85
N ILE A 285 6.37 -10.68 9.54
CA ILE A 285 6.62 -9.63 8.52
C ILE A 285 5.60 -9.73 7.38
N ALA A 286 5.14 -10.94 7.07
CA ALA A 286 4.21 -11.14 5.96
C ALA A 286 2.87 -10.46 6.25
N THR A 287 2.46 -9.59 5.34
CA THR A 287 1.12 -9.01 5.31
C THR A 287 0.08 -10.13 5.07
N PRO A 288 -1.02 -10.17 5.86
CA PRO A 288 -2.15 -11.05 5.57
C PRO A 288 -2.70 -10.80 4.15
N TYR A 289 -3.33 -11.81 3.57
CA TYR A 289 -4.00 -11.67 2.27
C TYR A 289 -5.16 -12.65 2.14
N VAL A 290 -6.03 -12.42 1.17
CA VAL A 290 -7.14 -13.33 0.85
C VAL A 290 -6.89 -14.01 -0.47
N ALA A 291 -7.17 -15.31 -0.51
CA ALA A 291 -7.27 -16.11 -1.72
C ALA A 291 -8.34 -17.18 -1.50
N ASP A 292 -9.09 -17.53 -2.54
CA ASP A 292 -10.08 -18.62 -2.50
C ASP A 292 -11.09 -18.53 -1.33
N GLY A 293 -11.43 -17.30 -0.91
CA GLY A 293 -12.36 -17.05 0.20
C GLY A 293 -11.77 -17.23 1.60
N LEU A 294 -10.48 -17.53 1.73
CA LEU A 294 -9.78 -17.74 3.00
C LEU A 294 -8.83 -16.58 3.33
N LEU A 295 -8.68 -16.28 4.61
CA LEU A 295 -7.73 -15.29 5.11
C LEU A 295 -6.42 -15.99 5.48
N TYR A 296 -5.40 -15.80 4.64
CA TYR A 296 -4.08 -16.36 4.89
C TYR A 296 -3.25 -15.45 5.80
N VAL A 297 -2.73 -16.04 6.88
CA VAL A 297 -1.78 -15.37 7.76
C VAL A 297 -0.59 -16.27 8.01
N SER A 298 0.62 -15.73 7.84
CA SER A 298 1.85 -16.53 7.88
C SER A 298 2.98 -15.84 8.61
N SER A 299 3.86 -16.64 9.20
CA SER A 299 5.13 -16.19 9.77
C SER A 299 6.14 -17.33 9.69
N GLY A 300 7.42 -16.99 9.64
CA GLY A 300 8.44 -18.00 9.42
C GLY A 300 9.85 -17.47 9.58
N TYR A 301 10.16 -16.93 10.76
CA TYR A 301 11.55 -16.57 11.05
C TYR A 301 12.46 -17.80 10.96
N VAL A 302 13.59 -17.65 10.27
CA VAL A 302 14.49 -18.76 9.97
C VAL A 302 15.03 -19.46 11.22
N LEU A 303 15.22 -18.73 12.32
CA LEU A 303 15.72 -19.28 13.58
C LEU A 303 14.63 -19.91 14.46
N ASP A 304 13.36 -19.73 14.11
CA ASP A 304 12.26 -20.29 14.89
C ASP A 304 11.95 -21.73 14.46
N PRO A 305 11.61 -22.61 15.42
CA PRO A 305 11.23 -24.00 15.11
C PRO A 305 9.87 -24.05 14.40
N THR A 306 8.98 -23.11 14.67
CA THR A 306 7.62 -23.06 14.12
C THR A 306 7.54 -22.05 12.97
N LYS A 307 6.94 -22.47 11.86
CA LYS A 307 6.65 -21.63 10.68
C LYS A 307 5.16 -21.72 10.43
N ALA A 308 4.42 -20.84 11.09
CA ALA A 308 2.97 -20.91 11.11
C ALA A 308 2.36 -20.41 9.80
N LEU A 309 1.34 -21.12 9.33
CA LEU A 309 0.46 -20.73 8.24
C LEU A 309 -0.96 -21.08 8.66
N TYR A 310 -1.84 -20.08 8.68
CA TYR A 310 -3.26 -20.21 8.96
C TYR A 310 -4.05 -19.75 7.73
N ALA A 311 -5.24 -20.34 7.53
CA ALA A 311 -6.19 -20.02 6.46
C ALA A 311 -7.62 -20.21 6.98
#